data_AF-G5IZ13-F1
#
_entry.id   AF-G5IZ13-F1
#
_cell.length_a   1.000
_cell.length_b   1.000
_cell.length_c   1.000
_cell.angle_alpha   90.00
_cell.angle_beta   90.00
_cell.angle_gamma   90.00
#
_symmetry.space_group_name_H-M   'P 1'
#
loop_
_entity.id
_entity.type
_entity.pdbx_description
1 polymer ?
#
loop_
_entity_poly.entity_id
_entity_poly.type
_entity_poly.pdbx_seq_one_letter_code
_entity_poly.pdbx_strand_id
1 'polypeptide(L)'
;MSEKKPENFIERWQEESQAFSGSSEYLKLQRLSHIINPRLSSDAAKPQVLGDLLGRYPFLYKGCLADHYSLPEYINFLAGFKRHQQNSFQEKFNRTIVLQKQKIEVARLRSMTSKIPQPIQVVPNPTLLNHQAFRTAVETFIQLTPSRIKNQTIFKLFFQIKSSPFKIFKIWLINYLTEGLKEESKQQLNPYLQANIPTILTDCDAQPLNGFLIIRTCNQLLNQLILNPTNPSSHLSFINLQRYLGSTELTALLLKLTVLNSKLKDSLRQRLAHIFDYYESTSIEESLWLIQVLENCLLAFTISQEDSRIL
;
A
#
# COMPACT_ATOMS: atom_id res chain seq x y z
N MET A 1 7.09 -64.06 11.21
CA MET A 1 6.94 -62.83 10.42
C MET A 1 5.70 -62.12 10.94
N SER A 2 5.88 -61.08 11.75
CA SER A 2 4.77 -60.31 12.32
C SER A 2 4.43 -59.18 11.36
N GLU A 3 3.26 -59.27 10.74
CA GLU A 3 2.62 -58.16 10.04
C GLU A 3 2.43 -57.01 11.04
N LYS A 4 3.30 -56.00 10.96
CA LYS A 4 3.08 -54.73 11.65
C LYS A 4 1.93 -54.01 10.93
N LYS A 5 0.82 -53.91 11.67
CA LYS A 5 -0.50 -53.43 11.27
C LYS A 5 -0.52 -52.09 10.52
N PRO A 6 -1.51 -51.88 9.63
CA PRO A 6 -1.82 -50.60 8.96
C PRO A 6 -2.39 -49.50 9.89
N GLU A 7 -2.71 -49.82 11.16
CA GLU A 7 -3.22 -48.86 12.16
C GLU A 7 -2.28 -47.64 12.33
N ASN A 8 -0.97 -47.88 12.31
CA ASN A 8 0.05 -46.84 12.52
C ASN A 8 0.19 -45.87 11.31
N PHE A 9 -0.29 -46.25 10.13
CA PHE A 9 -0.29 -45.39 8.94
C PHE A 9 -1.48 -44.43 8.95
N ILE A 10 -2.67 -44.91 9.34
CA ILE A 10 -3.90 -44.10 9.38
C ILE A 10 -3.79 -43.01 10.44
N GLU A 11 -3.32 -43.36 11.65
CA GLU A 11 -3.10 -42.39 12.73
C GLU A 11 -2.09 -41.33 12.33
N ARG A 12 -0.95 -41.74 11.77
CA ARG A 12 0.07 -40.81 11.27
C ARG A 12 -0.42 -39.92 10.14
N TRP A 13 -1.21 -40.45 9.21
CA TRP A 13 -1.80 -39.65 8.12
C TRP A 13 -2.81 -38.63 8.66
N GLN A 14 -3.60 -38.99 9.67
CA GLN A 14 -4.51 -38.07 10.35
C GLN A 14 -3.74 -36.96 11.08
N GLU A 15 -2.66 -37.29 11.79
CA GLU A 15 -1.78 -36.32 12.45
C GLU A 15 -1.14 -35.35 11.43
N GLU A 16 -0.58 -35.88 10.34
CA GLU A 16 0.04 -35.06 9.29
C GLU A 16 -0.99 -34.18 8.56
N SER A 17 -2.21 -34.69 8.33
CA SER A 17 -3.31 -33.92 7.74
C SER A 17 -3.81 -32.80 8.67
N GLN A 18 -3.93 -33.07 9.97
CA GLN A 18 -4.25 -32.05 10.97
C GLN A 18 -3.15 -30.99 11.06
N ALA A 19 -1.88 -31.41 11.10
CA ALA A 19 -0.75 -30.50 11.09
C ALA A 19 -0.73 -29.62 9.83
N PHE A 20 -1.03 -30.20 8.67
CA PHE A 20 -1.17 -29.45 7.43
C PHE A 20 -2.32 -28.44 7.47
N SER A 21 -3.48 -28.80 8.03
CA SER A 21 -4.61 -27.87 8.15
C SER A 21 -4.31 -26.63 9.02
N GLY A 22 -3.34 -26.73 9.94
CA GLY A 22 -2.83 -25.60 10.73
C GLY A 22 -1.63 -24.87 10.11
N SER A 23 -1.16 -25.31 8.95
CA SER A 23 0.07 -24.80 8.32
C SER A 23 -0.15 -23.47 7.57
N SER A 24 0.94 -22.75 7.34
CA SER A 24 0.91 -21.52 6.54
C SER A 24 0.57 -21.79 5.07
N GLU A 25 0.94 -22.97 4.58
CA GLU A 25 0.76 -23.47 3.22
C GLU A 25 -0.73 -23.70 2.94
N TYR A 26 -1.43 -24.34 3.86
CA TYR A 26 -2.88 -24.54 3.76
C TYR A 26 -3.63 -23.21 3.76
N LEU A 27 -3.25 -22.27 4.63
CA LEU A 27 -3.84 -20.93 4.67
C LEU A 27 -3.62 -20.16 3.35
N LYS A 28 -2.42 -20.25 2.75
CA LYS A 28 -2.16 -19.68 1.41
C LYS A 28 -3.05 -20.32 0.32
N LEU A 29 -3.27 -21.62 0.37
CA LEU A 29 -4.17 -22.32 -0.56
C LEU A 29 -5.62 -21.89 -0.39
N GLN A 30 -6.09 -21.71 0.85
CA GLN A 30 -7.41 -21.17 1.14
C GLN A 30 -7.57 -19.75 0.57
N ARG A 31 -6.60 -18.87 0.82
CA ARG A 31 -6.56 -17.52 0.25
C ARG A 31 -6.59 -17.55 -1.28
N LEU A 32 -5.80 -18.41 -1.89
CA LEU A 32 -5.74 -18.54 -3.35
C LEU A 32 -7.07 -19.00 -3.94
N SER A 33 -7.70 -20.01 -3.33
CA SER A 33 -9.02 -20.50 -3.70
C SER A 33 -10.05 -19.37 -3.66
N HIS A 34 -10.05 -18.59 -2.58
CA HIS A 34 -10.94 -17.45 -2.39
C HIS A 34 -10.76 -16.38 -3.47
N ILE A 35 -9.51 -16.09 -3.84
CA ILE A 35 -9.19 -15.07 -4.84
C ILE A 35 -9.57 -15.51 -6.25
N ILE A 36 -9.34 -16.78 -6.62
CA ILE A 36 -9.63 -17.30 -7.96
C ILE A 36 -11.14 -17.51 -8.13
N ASN A 37 -11.80 -18.02 -7.11
CA ASN A 37 -13.23 -18.32 -7.12
C ASN A 37 -13.93 -17.71 -5.89
N PRO A 38 -14.23 -16.40 -5.93
CA PRO A 38 -14.92 -15.72 -4.83
C PRO A 38 -16.27 -16.35 -4.48
N ARG A 39 -16.91 -17.02 -5.45
CA ARG A 39 -18.19 -17.71 -5.29
C ARG A 39 -18.11 -19.04 -4.53
N LEU A 40 -16.94 -19.68 -4.48
CA LEU A 40 -16.78 -20.98 -3.79
C LEU A 40 -16.54 -20.81 -2.28
N SER A 41 -16.20 -19.60 -1.84
CA SER A 41 -15.71 -19.37 -0.48
C SER A 41 -16.71 -18.67 0.44
N SER A 42 -17.87 -18.25 -0.09
CA SER A 42 -18.90 -17.56 0.69
C SER A 42 -20.28 -17.81 0.08
N ASP A 43 -21.14 -18.52 0.83
CA ASP A 43 -22.60 -18.50 0.62
C ASP A 43 -23.20 -17.10 0.87
N ALA A 44 -22.45 -16.20 1.52
CA ALA A 44 -22.87 -14.83 1.77
C ALA A 44 -22.58 -13.91 0.58
N ALA A 45 -23.56 -13.07 0.24
CA ALA A 45 -23.49 -12.12 -0.88
C ALA A 45 -22.52 -10.95 -0.69
N LYS A 46 -21.92 -10.79 0.50
CA LYS A 46 -21.04 -9.67 0.87
C LYS A 46 -19.85 -10.18 1.71
N PRO A 47 -18.66 -9.57 1.57
CA PRO A 47 -17.51 -9.92 2.38
C PRO A 47 -17.80 -9.59 3.86
N GLN A 48 -17.28 -10.42 4.78
CA GLN A 48 -17.53 -10.34 6.23
C GLN A 48 -16.27 -9.96 7.00
N VAL A 49 -15.13 -10.52 6.60
CA VAL A 49 -13.82 -10.29 7.21
C VAL A 49 -12.87 -9.63 6.23
N LEU A 50 -11.77 -9.07 6.74
CA LEU A 50 -10.77 -8.41 5.90
C LEU A 50 -10.17 -9.36 4.85
N GLY A 51 -9.95 -10.63 5.20
CA GLY A 51 -9.41 -11.66 4.31
C GLY A 51 -10.17 -11.81 2.99
N ASP A 52 -11.49 -11.63 3.00
CA ASP A 52 -12.34 -11.70 1.81
C ASP A 52 -11.98 -10.61 0.78
N LEU A 53 -11.34 -9.53 1.22
CA LEU A 53 -10.91 -8.43 0.37
C LEU A 53 -9.52 -8.63 -0.22
N LEU A 54 -8.78 -9.70 0.10
CA LEU A 54 -7.42 -9.92 -0.40
C LEU A 54 -7.37 -9.86 -1.93
N GLY A 55 -8.38 -10.40 -2.61
CA GLY A 55 -8.50 -10.37 -4.07
C GLY A 55 -8.48 -8.95 -4.67
N ARG A 56 -8.88 -7.92 -3.91
CA ARG A 56 -8.87 -6.51 -4.32
C ARG A 56 -7.49 -5.86 -4.29
N TYR A 57 -6.52 -6.48 -3.61
CA TYR A 57 -5.21 -5.87 -3.34
C TYR A 57 -4.04 -6.67 -3.97
N PRO A 58 -3.86 -6.62 -5.31
CA PRO A 58 -2.82 -7.39 -6.00
C PRO A 58 -1.39 -7.10 -5.56
N PHE A 59 -1.16 -5.93 -4.95
CA PHE A 59 0.15 -5.56 -4.41
C PHE A 59 0.53 -6.37 -3.16
N LEU A 60 -0.42 -7.05 -2.50
CA LEU A 60 -0.20 -7.92 -1.35
C LEU A 60 0.13 -9.37 -1.71
N TYR A 61 -0.23 -9.83 -2.92
CA TYR A 61 -0.16 -11.26 -3.29
C TYR A 61 1.20 -11.91 -3.03
N LYS A 62 2.31 -11.20 -3.30
CA LYS A 62 3.64 -11.75 -3.05
C LYS A 62 3.87 -12.04 -1.55
N GLY A 63 3.37 -11.19 -0.66
CA GLY A 63 3.54 -11.38 0.78
C GLY A 63 2.53 -12.35 1.39
N CYS A 64 1.30 -12.37 0.86
CA CYS A 64 0.22 -13.18 1.43
C CYS A 64 0.09 -14.59 0.81
N LEU A 65 0.63 -14.84 -0.38
CA LEU A 65 0.42 -16.09 -1.13
C LEU A 65 1.71 -16.84 -1.48
N ALA A 66 2.88 -16.18 -1.43
CA ALA A 66 4.14 -16.78 -1.82
C ALA A 66 5.18 -16.73 -0.70
N ASP A 67 6.12 -17.66 -0.75
CA ASP A 67 7.25 -17.79 0.15
C ASP A 67 8.53 -18.11 -0.63
N HIS A 68 9.63 -18.37 0.09
CA HIS A 68 10.95 -18.60 -0.52
C HIS A 68 11.05 -20.00 -1.15
N TYR A 69 10.09 -20.88 -0.87
CA TYR A 69 10.04 -22.26 -1.35
C TYR A 69 9.02 -22.47 -2.48
N SER A 70 8.30 -21.42 -2.84
CA SER A 70 7.29 -21.43 -3.89
C SER A 70 7.89 -21.79 -5.26
N LEU A 71 7.24 -22.73 -5.95
CA LEU A 71 7.68 -23.21 -7.26
C LEU A 71 7.66 -22.08 -8.31
N PRO A 72 8.62 -22.06 -9.27
CA PRO A 72 8.66 -21.05 -10.33
C PRO A 72 7.35 -20.93 -11.12
N GLU A 73 6.69 -22.05 -11.41
CA GLU A 73 5.41 -22.10 -12.12
C GLU A 73 4.31 -21.39 -11.35
N TYR A 74 4.27 -21.59 -10.03
CA TYR A 74 3.33 -20.93 -9.13
C TYR A 74 3.58 -19.43 -9.07
N ILE A 75 4.84 -19.01 -8.96
CA ILE A 75 5.22 -17.59 -8.99
C ILE A 75 4.81 -16.92 -10.31
N ASN A 76 5.00 -17.62 -11.44
CA ASN A 76 4.60 -17.13 -12.76
C ASN A 76 3.07 -17.00 -12.88
N PHE A 77 2.33 -17.98 -12.38
CA PHE A 77 0.86 -17.93 -12.30
C PHE A 77 0.40 -16.72 -11.48
N LEU A 78 0.93 -16.54 -10.26
CA LEU A 78 0.61 -15.40 -9.40
C LEU A 78 0.94 -14.06 -10.06
N ALA A 79 2.07 -13.98 -10.78
CA ALA A 79 2.46 -12.77 -11.49
C ALA A 79 1.51 -12.44 -12.66
N GLY A 80 0.99 -13.46 -13.36
CA GLY A 80 -0.02 -13.29 -14.40
C GLY A 80 -1.36 -12.82 -13.82
N PHE A 81 -1.82 -13.48 -12.76
CA PHE A 81 -3.07 -13.15 -12.08
C PHE A 81 -3.03 -11.73 -11.47
N LYS A 82 -1.92 -11.38 -10.81
CA LYS A 82 -1.66 -10.01 -10.32
C LYS A 82 -1.81 -8.98 -11.43
N ARG A 83 -1.16 -9.20 -12.58
CA ARG A 83 -1.21 -8.28 -13.73
C ARG A 83 -2.64 -8.11 -14.25
N HIS A 84 -3.39 -9.21 -14.37
CA HIS A 84 -4.79 -9.18 -14.78
C HIS A 84 -5.63 -8.29 -13.84
N GLN A 85 -5.52 -8.49 -12.53
CA GLN A 85 -6.26 -7.68 -11.55
C GLN A 85 -5.86 -6.20 -11.58
N GLN A 86 -4.57 -5.90 -11.71
CA GLN A 86 -4.08 -4.52 -11.83
C GLN A 86 -4.60 -3.84 -13.10
N ASN A 87 -4.61 -4.53 -14.23
CA ASN A 87 -5.14 -4.00 -15.49
C ASN A 87 -6.64 -3.74 -15.40
N SER A 88 -7.41 -4.68 -14.85
CA SER A 88 -8.85 -4.52 -14.63
C SER A 88 -9.16 -3.30 -13.74
N PHE A 89 -8.39 -3.09 -12.67
CA PHE A 89 -8.54 -1.92 -11.82
C PHE A 89 -8.18 -0.63 -12.56
N GLN A 90 -7.06 -0.61 -13.29
CA GLN A 90 -6.61 0.55 -14.07
C GLN A 90 -7.65 0.96 -15.12
N GLU A 91 -8.26 0.01 -15.83
CA GLU A 91 -9.31 0.29 -16.82
C GLU A 91 -10.52 0.95 -16.17
N LYS A 92 -10.99 0.42 -15.04
CA LYS A 92 -12.10 1.00 -14.27
C LYS A 92 -11.73 2.40 -13.78
N PHE A 93 -10.54 2.57 -13.23
CA PHE A 93 -10.03 3.87 -12.78
C PHE A 93 -10.00 4.90 -13.91
N ASN A 94 -9.43 4.56 -15.07
CA ASN A 94 -9.37 5.45 -16.22
C ASN A 94 -10.77 5.87 -16.69
N ARG A 95 -11.69 4.91 -16.77
CA ARG A 95 -13.09 5.19 -17.09
C ARG A 95 -13.73 6.14 -16.08
N THR A 96 -13.51 5.93 -14.79
CA THR A 96 -13.99 6.81 -13.71
C THR A 96 -13.46 8.23 -13.87
N ILE A 97 -12.16 8.42 -14.11
CA ILE A 97 -11.55 9.75 -14.28
C ILE A 97 -12.11 10.46 -15.52
N VAL A 98 -12.25 9.77 -16.65
CA VAL A 98 -12.82 10.33 -17.88
C VAL A 98 -14.26 10.79 -17.65
N LEU A 99 -15.10 9.95 -17.05
CA LEU A 99 -16.49 10.28 -16.75
C LEU A 99 -16.61 11.45 -15.75
N GLN A 100 -15.70 11.53 -14.75
CA GLN A 100 -15.65 12.67 -13.82
C GLN A 100 -15.32 13.98 -14.56
N LYS A 101 -14.34 13.97 -15.46
CA LYS A 101 -13.99 15.15 -16.28
C LYS A 101 -15.16 15.59 -17.17
N GLN A 102 -15.80 14.65 -17.86
CA GLN A 102 -16.98 14.92 -18.68
C GLN A 102 -18.11 15.52 -17.85
N LYS A 103 -18.35 15.00 -16.64
CA LYS A 103 -19.36 15.53 -15.72
C LYS A 103 -19.09 16.98 -15.32
N ILE A 104 -17.84 17.32 -15.02
CA ILE A 104 -17.43 18.70 -14.68
C ILE A 104 -17.66 19.62 -15.89
N GLU A 105 -17.28 19.20 -17.09
CA GLU A 105 -17.45 19.98 -18.31
C GLU A 105 -18.93 20.20 -18.64
N VAL A 106 -19.76 19.16 -18.54
CA VAL A 106 -21.23 19.29 -18.72
C VAL A 106 -21.82 20.23 -17.68
N ALA A 107 -21.39 20.18 -16.41
CA ALA A 107 -21.85 21.09 -15.37
C ALA A 107 -21.45 22.56 -15.69
N ARG A 108 -20.23 22.77 -16.20
CA ARG A 108 -19.77 24.09 -16.67
C ARG A 108 -20.64 24.59 -17.83
N LEU A 109 -20.88 23.77 -18.85
CA LEU A 109 -21.72 24.14 -19.99
C LEU A 109 -23.17 24.43 -19.61
N ARG A 110 -23.74 23.71 -18.62
CA ARG A 110 -25.06 23.99 -18.04
C ARG A 110 -25.12 25.36 -17.35
N SER A 111 -24.04 25.79 -16.71
CA SER A 111 -23.98 27.12 -16.10
C SER A 111 -23.93 28.24 -17.14
N MET A 112 -23.54 27.93 -18.39
CA MET A 112 -23.38 28.89 -19.47
C MET A 112 -24.52 28.87 -20.49
N THR A 113 -25.34 27.80 -20.54
CA THR A 113 -26.43 27.64 -21.53
C THR A 113 -27.66 26.96 -20.93
N SER A 114 -28.86 27.45 -21.26
CA SER A 114 -30.16 26.94 -20.78
C SER A 114 -30.66 25.67 -21.49
N LYS A 115 -29.88 25.12 -22.44
CA LYS A 115 -30.24 23.88 -23.16
C LYS A 115 -29.73 22.67 -22.38
N ILE A 116 -30.66 21.80 -21.97
CA ILE A 116 -30.43 20.64 -21.12
C ILE A 116 -29.69 19.53 -21.91
N PRO A 117 -28.41 19.20 -21.60
CA PRO A 117 -27.77 18.01 -22.14
C PRO A 117 -28.12 16.79 -21.26
N GLN A 118 -28.13 15.60 -21.89
CA GLN A 118 -28.50 14.28 -21.36
C GLN A 118 -28.08 13.99 -19.90
N PRO A 119 -28.80 13.09 -19.20
CA PRO A 119 -28.52 12.72 -17.81
C PRO A 119 -27.07 12.25 -17.63
N ILE A 120 -26.42 12.77 -16.60
CA ILE A 120 -25.05 12.41 -16.23
C ILE A 120 -25.09 10.96 -15.73
N GLN A 121 -24.40 10.04 -16.42
CA GLN A 121 -24.24 8.67 -15.93
C GLN A 121 -23.58 8.66 -14.53
N VAL A 122 -24.07 7.78 -13.66
CA VAL A 122 -23.43 7.51 -12.38
C VAL A 122 -22.02 7.02 -12.65
N VAL A 123 -21.02 7.76 -12.16
CA VAL A 123 -19.62 7.36 -12.33
C VAL A 123 -19.29 6.30 -11.27
N PRO A 124 -19.00 5.06 -11.65
CA PRO A 124 -18.66 4.03 -10.68
C PRO A 124 -17.32 4.36 -10.03
N ASN A 125 -17.28 4.36 -8.69
CA ASN A 125 -16.01 4.42 -7.95
C ASN A 125 -15.42 3.00 -7.90
N PRO A 126 -14.21 2.75 -8.44
CA PRO A 126 -13.59 1.42 -8.39
C PRO A 126 -13.07 1.05 -6.98
N THR A 127 -13.03 2.03 -6.07
CA THR A 127 -12.54 1.87 -4.69
C THR A 127 -13.68 1.74 -3.68
N LEU A 128 -13.35 1.30 -2.47
CA LEU A 128 -14.25 1.33 -1.30
C LEU A 128 -14.25 2.68 -0.58
N LEU A 129 -13.56 3.69 -1.10
CA LEU A 129 -13.57 5.04 -0.54
C LEU A 129 -14.90 5.73 -0.83
N ASN A 130 -15.33 6.63 0.04
CA ASN A 130 -16.41 7.54 -0.31
C ASN A 130 -15.95 8.55 -1.38
N HIS A 131 -16.90 9.23 -2.04
CA HIS A 131 -16.60 10.13 -3.15
C HIS A 131 -15.61 11.25 -2.80
N GLN A 132 -15.72 11.83 -1.60
CA GLN A 132 -14.82 12.89 -1.15
C GLN A 132 -13.40 12.36 -0.93
N ALA A 133 -13.27 11.24 -0.20
CA ALA A 133 -11.99 10.59 0.06
C ALA A 133 -11.30 10.15 -1.22
N PHE A 134 -12.04 9.57 -2.18
CA PHE A 134 -11.51 9.21 -3.50
C PHE A 134 -10.95 10.45 -4.22
N ARG A 135 -11.72 11.54 -4.28
CA ARG A 135 -11.30 12.77 -4.96
C ARG A 135 -10.03 13.35 -4.32
N THR A 136 -10.02 13.51 -2.99
CA THR A 136 -8.85 14.01 -2.26
C THR A 136 -7.63 13.12 -2.49
N ALA A 137 -7.79 11.80 -2.47
CA ALA A 137 -6.71 10.86 -2.73
C ALA A 137 -6.14 10.99 -4.15
N VAL A 138 -6.99 11.06 -5.17
CA VAL A 138 -6.56 11.24 -6.56
C VAL A 138 -5.83 12.57 -6.76
N GLU A 139 -6.41 13.67 -6.27
CA GLU A 139 -5.78 15.00 -6.34
C GLU A 139 -4.40 15.01 -5.66
N THR A 140 -4.28 14.36 -4.49
CA THR A 140 -3.03 14.23 -3.75
C THR A 140 -2.00 13.39 -4.51
N PHE A 141 -2.36 12.18 -4.95
CA PHE A 141 -1.39 11.23 -5.51
C PHE A 141 -0.93 11.58 -6.92
N ILE A 142 -1.74 12.30 -7.71
CA ILE A 142 -1.29 12.82 -9.01
C ILE A 142 -0.07 13.73 -8.79
N GLN A 143 -0.08 14.60 -7.78
CA GLN A 143 1.04 15.50 -7.48
C GLN A 143 2.29 14.75 -6.98
N LEU A 144 2.14 13.49 -6.57
CA LEU A 144 3.20 12.64 -6.05
C LEU A 144 3.76 11.66 -7.10
N THR A 145 3.44 11.86 -8.37
CA THR A 145 4.11 11.16 -9.48
C THR A 145 5.60 11.55 -9.54
N PRO A 146 6.52 10.63 -9.88
CA PRO A 146 7.95 10.92 -9.92
C PRO A 146 8.29 12.14 -10.79
N SER A 147 7.61 12.31 -11.93
CA SER A 147 7.76 13.47 -12.80
C SER A 147 7.40 14.78 -12.10
N ARG A 148 6.27 14.83 -11.39
CA ARG A 148 5.82 16.04 -10.67
C ARG A 148 6.63 16.33 -9.42
N ILE A 149 6.95 15.32 -8.61
CA ILE A 149 7.77 15.50 -7.41
C ILE A 149 9.14 16.07 -7.78
N LYS A 150 9.79 15.54 -8.82
CA LYS A 150 11.10 16.05 -9.26
C LYS A 150 11.07 17.53 -9.66
N ASN A 151 9.91 18.04 -10.06
CA ASN A 151 9.70 19.44 -10.41
C ASN A 151 9.36 20.34 -9.22
N GLN A 152 9.01 19.78 -8.06
CA GLN A 152 8.75 20.54 -6.84
C GLN A 152 10.02 21.22 -6.35
N THR A 153 9.87 22.43 -5.81
CA THR A 153 10.98 23.26 -5.33
C THR A 153 11.82 22.53 -4.28
N ILE A 154 11.18 21.83 -3.34
CA ILE A 154 11.91 21.10 -2.30
C ILE A 154 12.79 19.99 -2.87
N PHE A 155 12.37 19.34 -3.96
CA PHE A 155 13.15 18.29 -4.61
C PHE A 155 14.28 18.88 -5.45
N LYS A 156 14.14 20.11 -5.95
CA LYS A 156 15.26 20.84 -6.57
C LYS A 156 16.33 21.18 -5.53
N LEU A 157 15.94 21.56 -4.31
CA LEU A 157 16.87 21.78 -3.19
C LEU A 157 17.68 20.51 -2.85
N PHE A 158 17.11 19.31 -3.04
CA PHE A 158 17.83 18.05 -2.85
C PHE A 158 19.10 17.98 -3.71
N PHE A 159 19.06 18.45 -4.96
CA PHE A 159 20.23 18.44 -5.84
C PHE A 159 21.33 19.39 -5.37
N GLN A 160 20.96 20.48 -4.69
CA GLN A 160 21.92 21.45 -4.14
C GLN A 160 22.66 20.89 -2.92
N ILE A 161 22.03 20.00 -2.15
CA ILE A 161 22.61 19.41 -0.94
C ILE A 161 23.34 18.09 -1.18
N LYS A 162 23.47 17.63 -2.43
CA LYS A 162 24.12 16.34 -2.75
C LYS A 162 25.58 16.27 -2.31
N SER A 163 26.27 17.40 -2.28
CA SER A 163 27.66 17.50 -1.82
C SER A 163 27.77 17.94 -0.35
N SER A 164 26.63 18.11 0.34
CA SER A 164 26.59 18.54 1.73
C SER A 164 26.79 17.37 2.70
N PRO A 165 27.14 17.67 3.97
CA PRO A 165 27.16 16.67 5.03
C PRO A 165 25.81 15.98 5.19
N PHE A 166 25.83 14.69 5.52
CA PHE A 166 24.64 13.87 5.72
C PHE A 166 23.62 14.47 6.71
N LYS A 167 24.08 15.20 7.73
CA LYS A 167 23.21 15.92 8.66
C LYS A 167 22.28 16.93 7.97
N ILE A 168 22.73 17.59 6.88
CA ILE A 168 21.90 18.53 6.11
C ILE A 168 20.79 17.78 5.37
N PHE A 169 21.09 16.59 4.85
CA PHE A 169 20.08 15.73 4.23
C PHE A 169 18.98 15.33 5.21
N LYS A 170 19.31 15.04 6.48
CA LYS A 170 18.30 14.72 7.51
C LYS A 170 17.32 15.86 7.73
N ILE A 171 17.81 17.11 7.82
CA ILE A 171 16.96 18.30 7.96
C ILE A 171 16.08 18.47 6.72
N TRP A 172 16.67 18.34 5.54
CA TRP A 172 15.93 18.40 4.28
C TRP A 172 14.85 17.32 4.20
N LEU A 173 15.14 16.10 4.65
CA LEU A 173 14.20 14.98 4.65
C LEU A 173 12.97 15.27 5.51
N ILE A 174 13.14 15.86 6.69
CA ILE A 174 12.00 16.25 7.55
C ILE A 174 11.11 17.26 6.84
N ASN A 175 11.69 18.29 6.23
CA ASN A 175 10.95 19.30 5.47
C ASN A 175 10.25 18.68 4.26
N TYR A 176 10.93 17.80 3.53
CA TYR A 176 10.37 17.09 2.37
C TYR A 176 9.14 16.26 2.74
N LEU A 177 9.21 15.51 3.84
CA LEU A 177 8.12 14.65 4.29
C LEU A 177 6.92 15.47 4.79
N THR A 178 7.16 16.62 5.41
CA THR A 178 6.09 17.49 5.95
C THR A 178 5.50 18.47 4.94
N GLU A 179 6.13 18.66 3.78
CA GLU A 179 5.63 19.57 2.74
C GLU A 179 4.24 19.15 2.24
N GLY A 180 3.31 20.10 2.17
CA GLY A 180 1.96 19.86 1.62
C GLY A 180 1.02 19.06 2.53
N LEU A 181 1.45 18.72 3.75
CA LEU A 181 0.56 18.22 4.79
C LEU A 181 -0.30 19.37 5.35
N LYS A 182 -1.50 19.05 5.83
CA LYS A 182 -2.29 19.98 6.63
C LYS A 182 -1.54 20.37 7.91
N GLU A 183 -1.78 21.58 8.40
CA GLU A 183 -1.10 22.09 9.61
C GLU A 183 -1.35 21.20 10.84
N GLU A 184 -2.56 20.69 11.02
CA GLU A 184 -2.90 19.74 12.11
C GLU A 184 -2.03 18.47 12.04
N SER A 185 -1.97 17.84 10.87
CA SER A 185 -1.16 16.65 10.62
C SER A 185 0.34 16.92 10.80
N LYS A 186 0.81 18.09 10.37
CA LYS A 186 2.19 18.53 10.51
C LYS A 186 2.56 18.75 11.97
N GLN A 187 1.66 19.31 12.80
CA GLN A 187 1.88 19.48 14.23
C GLN A 187 2.05 18.14 14.96
N GLN A 188 1.39 17.08 14.50
CA GLN A 188 1.54 15.73 15.07
C GLN A 188 2.78 15.01 14.55
N LEU A 189 3.07 15.11 13.25
CA LEU A 189 4.15 14.35 12.60
C LEU A 189 5.54 14.97 12.81
N ASN A 190 5.65 16.30 12.74
CA ASN A 190 6.95 16.99 12.77
C ASN A 190 7.74 16.71 14.06
N PRO A 191 7.15 16.75 15.28
CA PRO A 191 7.88 16.41 16.51
C PRO A 191 8.45 14.99 16.47
N TYR A 192 7.68 14.03 15.96
CA TYR A 192 8.15 12.66 15.79
C TYR A 192 9.33 12.57 14.81
N LEU A 193 9.24 13.22 13.65
CA LEU A 193 10.33 13.22 12.67
C LEU A 193 11.60 13.92 13.21
N GLN A 194 11.44 15.03 13.92
CA GLN A 194 12.54 15.76 14.57
C GLN A 194 13.20 14.96 15.69
N ALA A 195 12.46 14.11 16.40
CA ALA A 195 13.02 13.23 17.42
C ALA A 195 13.75 12.01 16.84
N ASN A 196 13.27 11.46 15.72
CA ASN A 196 13.75 10.17 15.20
C ASN A 196 14.75 10.28 14.03
N ILE A 197 14.57 11.22 13.09
CA ILE A 197 15.47 11.30 11.93
C ILE A 197 16.90 11.69 12.31
N PRO A 198 17.14 12.64 13.25
CA PRO A 198 18.49 12.98 13.69
C PRO A 198 19.27 11.79 14.28
N THR A 199 18.60 10.85 14.94
CA THR A 199 19.25 9.70 15.62
C THR A 199 19.68 8.59 14.67
N ILE A 200 19.23 8.61 13.41
CA ILE A 200 19.59 7.62 12.39
C ILE A 200 21.04 7.81 11.92
N LEU A 201 21.94 6.87 12.20
CA LEU A 201 23.34 6.89 11.70
C LEU A 201 24.09 8.18 12.09
N THR A 202 24.07 8.54 13.37
CA THR A 202 24.75 9.75 13.90
C THR A 202 26.25 9.79 13.58
N ASP A 203 26.91 8.63 13.56
CA ASP A 203 28.35 8.52 13.27
C ASP A 203 28.71 8.92 11.83
N CYS A 204 27.70 8.98 10.95
CA CYS A 204 27.85 9.38 9.56
C CYS A 204 27.52 10.85 9.31
N ASP A 205 27.14 11.65 10.32
CA ASP A 205 26.62 13.02 10.14
C ASP A 205 27.55 13.97 9.38
N ALA A 206 28.85 13.84 9.62
CA ALA A 206 29.89 14.63 8.96
C ALA A 206 30.30 14.08 7.58
N GLN A 207 29.88 12.84 7.24
CA GLN A 207 30.23 12.22 5.97
C GLN A 207 29.48 12.89 4.81
N PRO A 208 30.08 12.92 3.60
CA PRO A 208 29.39 13.40 2.42
C PRO A 208 28.18 12.52 2.12
N LEU A 209 27.06 13.17 1.75
CA LEU A 209 25.85 12.46 1.36
C LEU A 209 26.13 11.51 0.19
N ASN A 210 25.68 10.26 0.32
CA ASN A 210 25.78 9.26 -0.73
C ASN A 210 24.52 8.41 -0.80
N GLY A 211 24.36 7.66 -1.90
CA GLY A 211 23.18 6.83 -2.15
C GLY A 211 22.94 5.76 -1.08
N PHE A 212 24.01 5.22 -0.48
CA PHE A 212 23.90 4.23 0.59
C PHE A 212 23.25 4.82 1.85
N LEU A 213 23.69 6.01 2.27
CA LEU A 213 23.11 6.72 3.42
C LEU A 213 21.62 7.00 3.19
N ILE A 214 21.24 7.49 2.01
CA ILE A 214 19.82 7.73 1.66
C ILE A 214 19.01 6.43 1.77
N ILE A 215 19.49 5.34 1.16
CA ILE A 215 18.81 4.05 1.18
C ILE A 215 18.65 3.54 2.62
N ARG A 216 19.69 3.62 3.44
CA ARG A 216 19.67 3.16 4.83
C ARG A 216 18.72 3.99 5.68
N THR A 217 18.76 5.32 5.57
CA THR A 217 17.85 6.22 6.30
C THR A 217 16.40 5.96 5.94
N CYS A 218 16.06 5.87 4.65
CA CYS A 218 14.67 5.65 4.25
C CYS A 218 14.16 4.26 4.66
N ASN A 219 15.03 3.23 4.65
CA ASN A 219 14.66 1.91 5.19
C ASN A 219 14.41 1.95 6.70
N GLN A 220 15.32 2.55 7.48
CA GLN A 220 15.14 2.66 8.94
C GLN A 220 13.89 3.45 9.30
N LEU A 221 13.63 4.56 8.60
CA LEU A 221 12.42 5.34 8.81
C LEU A 221 11.16 4.55 8.43
N LEU A 222 11.16 3.83 7.31
CA LEU A 222 10.02 2.96 6.96
C LEU A 222 9.76 1.90 8.03
N ASN A 223 10.81 1.32 8.62
CA ASN A 223 10.70 0.35 9.70
C ASN A 223 10.11 0.96 10.98
N GLN A 224 10.40 2.23 11.25
CA GLN A 224 9.85 2.96 12.40
C GLN A 224 8.39 3.39 12.17
N LEU A 225 8.02 3.75 10.94
CA LEU A 225 6.66 4.20 10.59
C LEU A 225 5.67 3.03 10.48
N ILE A 226 6.10 1.90 9.92
CA ILE A 226 5.25 0.72 9.75
C ILE A 226 5.73 -0.37 10.70
N LEU A 227 5.01 -0.45 11.81
CA LEU A 227 5.17 -1.44 12.89
C LEU A 227 5.49 -2.83 12.34
N ASN A 228 6.41 -3.52 13.01
CA ASN A 228 6.51 -4.96 12.93
C ASN A 228 5.56 -5.55 14.00
N PRO A 229 4.52 -6.31 13.64
CA PRO A 229 3.58 -6.88 14.60
C PRO A 229 4.25 -7.74 15.70
N THR A 230 5.49 -8.19 15.49
CA THR A 230 6.25 -8.95 16.49
C THR A 230 6.96 -8.09 17.55
N ASN A 231 6.93 -6.75 17.47
CA ASN A 231 7.58 -5.87 18.45
C ASN A 231 6.67 -4.67 18.82
N PRO A 232 5.78 -4.81 19.82
CA PRO A 232 4.75 -3.82 20.16
C PRO A 232 5.28 -2.54 20.83
N SER A 233 6.58 -2.43 21.14
CA SER A 233 7.13 -1.32 21.94
C SER A 233 7.50 -0.05 21.15
N SER A 234 7.19 0.05 19.86
CA SER A 234 7.42 1.30 19.10
C SER A 234 6.31 2.33 19.36
N HIS A 235 6.66 3.44 20.01
CA HIS A 235 5.76 4.46 20.59
C HIS A 235 4.82 5.22 19.62
N LEU A 236 4.88 4.99 18.30
CA LEU A 236 3.88 5.47 17.35
C LEU A 236 3.50 4.30 16.45
N SER A 237 2.41 3.61 16.83
CA SER A 237 1.88 2.52 16.02
C SER A 237 1.44 3.06 14.66
N PHE A 238 1.54 2.23 13.61
CA PHE A 238 1.01 2.54 12.28
C PHE A 238 -0.46 3.02 12.35
N ILE A 239 -1.22 2.50 13.32
CA ILE A 239 -2.58 2.90 13.65
C ILE A 239 -2.63 4.33 14.21
N ASN A 240 -1.73 4.70 15.12
CA ASN A 240 -1.65 6.07 15.64
C ASN A 240 -1.31 7.06 14.51
N LEU A 241 -0.34 6.73 13.66
CA LEU A 241 -0.02 7.55 12.48
C LEU A 241 -1.23 7.67 11.53
N GLN A 242 -1.95 6.57 11.30
CA GLN A 242 -3.18 6.60 10.51
C GLN A 242 -4.25 7.46 11.16
N ARG A 243 -4.39 7.44 12.49
CA ARG A 243 -5.36 8.28 13.22
C ARG A 243 -5.02 9.77 13.10
N TYR A 244 -3.73 10.13 13.17
CA TYR A 244 -3.31 11.53 13.12
C TYR A 244 -3.28 12.13 11.72
N LEU A 245 -2.83 11.36 10.72
CA LEU A 245 -2.69 11.82 9.34
C LEU A 245 -3.93 11.54 8.47
N GLY A 246 -4.69 10.51 8.83
CA GLY A 246 -5.64 9.88 7.92
C GLY A 246 -4.93 9.08 6.82
N SER A 247 -5.73 8.26 6.12
CA SER A 247 -5.21 7.27 5.18
C SER A 247 -4.55 7.89 3.93
N THR A 248 -5.03 9.04 3.47
CA THR A 248 -4.49 9.72 2.28
C THR A 248 -3.12 10.35 2.55
N GLU A 249 -2.97 11.14 3.62
CA GLU A 249 -1.68 11.77 3.93
C GLU A 249 -0.64 10.75 4.42
N LEU A 250 -1.06 9.71 5.14
CA LEU A 250 -0.17 8.59 5.48
C LEU A 250 0.35 7.90 4.21
N THR A 251 -0.52 7.62 3.24
CA THR A 251 -0.09 7.01 1.97
C THR A 251 0.81 7.95 1.17
N ALA A 252 0.52 9.25 1.17
CA ALA A 252 1.36 10.27 0.54
C ALA A 252 2.78 10.31 1.15
N LEU A 253 2.89 10.26 2.48
CA LEU A 253 4.15 10.18 3.21
C LEU A 253 4.96 8.95 2.78
N LEU A 254 4.31 7.78 2.70
CA LEU A 254 4.94 6.54 2.26
C LEU A 254 5.40 6.61 0.80
N LEU A 255 4.60 7.19 -0.10
CA LEU A 255 4.99 7.38 -1.50
C LEU A 255 6.21 8.28 -1.66
N LYS A 256 6.28 9.39 -0.92
CA LYS A 256 7.44 10.28 -0.91
C LYS A 256 8.73 9.52 -0.57
N LEU A 257 8.69 8.61 0.41
CA LEU A 257 9.83 7.75 0.71
C LEU A 257 10.21 6.84 -0.47
N THR A 258 9.22 6.25 -1.15
CA THR A 258 9.49 5.37 -2.31
C THR A 258 10.07 6.11 -3.52
N VAL A 259 9.89 7.43 -3.61
CA VAL A 259 10.47 8.26 -4.67
C VAL A 259 11.97 8.47 -4.44
N LEU A 260 12.40 8.57 -3.18
CA LEU A 260 13.81 8.63 -2.81
C LEU A 260 14.52 7.29 -3.01
N ASN A 261 13.83 6.19 -2.77
CA ASN A 261 14.34 4.85 -2.97
C ASN A 261 13.26 3.91 -3.53
N SER A 262 13.35 3.62 -4.83
CA SER A 262 12.40 2.76 -5.53
C SER A 262 12.32 1.35 -4.95
N LYS A 263 13.42 0.85 -4.35
CA LYS A 263 13.44 -0.48 -3.70
C LYS A 263 12.53 -0.55 -2.48
N LEU A 264 12.14 0.59 -1.88
CA LEU A 264 11.20 0.61 -0.75
C LEU A 264 9.78 0.22 -1.15
N LYS A 265 9.42 0.28 -2.44
CA LYS A 265 8.08 -0.13 -2.87
C LYS A 265 7.81 -1.59 -2.51
N ASP A 266 8.80 -2.46 -2.67
CA ASP A 266 8.63 -3.88 -2.34
C ASP A 266 8.65 -4.10 -0.82
N SER A 267 9.53 -3.42 -0.09
CA SER A 267 9.54 -3.45 1.39
C SER A 267 8.21 -2.96 1.98
N LEU A 268 7.62 -1.90 1.40
CA LEU A 268 6.32 -1.37 1.81
C LEU A 268 5.21 -2.40 1.58
N ARG A 269 5.17 -3.03 0.40
CA ARG A 269 4.18 -4.06 0.08
C ARG A 269 4.27 -5.26 1.01
N GLN A 270 5.48 -5.71 1.34
CA GLN A 270 5.71 -6.80 2.30
C GLN A 270 5.20 -6.43 3.70
N ARG A 271 5.48 -5.22 4.17
CA ARG A 271 4.98 -4.76 5.48
C ARG A 271 3.45 -4.64 5.51
N LEU A 272 2.85 -4.14 4.44
CA LEU A 272 1.39 -4.10 4.30
C LEU A 272 0.79 -5.51 4.27
N ALA A 273 1.46 -6.49 3.66
CA ALA A 273 1.04 -7.88 3.68
C ALA A 273 1.08 -8.46 5.10
N HIS A 274 2.13 -8.20 5.88
CA HIS A 274 2.18 -8.63 7.28
C HIS A 274 1.10 -7.99 8.15
N ILE A 275 0.79 -6.72 7.93
CA ILE A 275 -0.33 -6.06 8.62
C ILE A 275 -1.66 -6.69 8.18
N PHE A 276 -1.86 -6.93 6.89
CA PHE A 276 -3.05 -7.59 6.38
C PHE A 276 -3.22 -8.98 6.99
N ASP A 277 -2.15 -9.79 7.03
CA ASP A 277 -2.16 -11.13 7.62
C ASP A 277 -2.58 -11.09 9.10
N TYR A 278 -2.10 -10.10 9.86
CA TYR A 278 -2.47 -9.93 11.27
C TYR A 278 -3.96 -9.58 11.47
N TYR A 279 -4.55 -8.81 10.56
CA TYR A 279 -5.95 -8.38 10.62
C TYR A 279 -6.88 -9.23 9.73
N GLU A 280 -6.41 -10.34 9.16
CA GLU A 280 -7.17 -11.06 8.13
C GLU A 280 -8.52 -11.57 8.63
N SER A 281 -8.55 -12.06 9.87
CA SER A 281 -9.76 -12.60 10.50
C SER A 281 -10.62 -11.55 11.19
N THR A 282 -10.21 -10.28 11.23
CA THR A 282 -11.00 -9.23 11.86
C THR A 282 -12.15 -8.80 10.94
N SER A 283 -13.26 -8.38 11.55
CA SER A 283 -14.43 -7.94 10.80
C SER A 283 -14.11 -6.72 9.94
N ILE A 284 -14.88 -6.52 8.86
CA ILE A 284 -14.71 -5.33 8.00
C ILE A 284 -14.89 -4.03 8.78
N GLU A 285 -15.81 -3.99 9.74
CA GLU A 285 -16.10 -2.81 10.54
C GLU A 285 -14.91 -2.39 11.41
N GLU A 286 -14.29 -3.36 12.09
CA GLU A 286 -13.09 -3.13 12.91
C GLU A 286 -11.86 -2.80 12.05
N SER A 287 -11.84 -3.30 10.81
CA SER A 287 -10.72 -3.15 9.87
C SER A 287 -10.86 -1.94 8.94
N LEU A 288 -11.86 -1.07 9.14
CA LEU A 288 -12.16 0.03 8.24
C LEU A 288 -10.98 0.97 8.02
N TRP A 289 -10.19 1.24 9.06
CA TRP A 289 -8.99 2.06 8.99
C TRP A 289 -7.96 1.47 8.01
N LEU A 290 -7.76 0.15 8.05
CA LEU A 290 -6.81 -0.55 7.20
C LEU A 290 -7.33 -0.63 5.77
N ILE A 291 -8.61 -0.90 5.58
CA ILE A 291 -9.27 -0.87 4.26
C ILE A 291 -9.05 0.50 3.61
N GLN A 292 -9.26 1.60 4.33
CA GLN A 292 -9.01 2.94 3.80
C GLN A 292 -7.54 3.14 3.40
N VAL A 293 -6.58 2.64 4.17
CA VAL A 293 -5.16 2.70 3.81
C VAL A 293 -4.85 1.85 2.57
N LEU A 294 -5.39 0.64 2.48
CA LEU A 294 -5.18 -0.27 1.35
C LEU A 294 -5.79 0.27 0.05
N GLU A 295 -6.98 0.89 0.12
CA GLU A 295 -7.61 1.55 -1.04
C GLU A 295 -6.81 2.79 -1.48
N ASN A 296 -6.27 3.57 -0.53
CA ASN A 296 -5.35 4.67 -0.86
C ASN A 296 -4.05 4.14 -1.50
N CYS A 297 -3.46 3.06 -0.98
CA CYS A 297 -2.29 2.41 -1.56
C CYS A 297 -2.57 1.87 -2.96
N LEU A 298 -3.75 1.27 -3.18
CA LEU A 298 -4.19 0.78 -4.49
C LEU A 298 -4.22 1.92 -5.51
N LEU A 299 -4.86 3.05 -5.17
CA LEU A 299 -4.88 4.24 -6.03
C LEU A 299 -3.48 4.81 -6.27
N ALA A 300 -2.71 5.00 -5.20
CA ALA A 300 -1.36 5.52 -5.24
C ALA A 300 -0.43 4.70 -6.14
N PHE A 301 -0.47 3.36 -6.01
CA PHE A 301 0.33 2.47 -6.84
C PHE A 301 -0.15 2.41 -8.29
N THR A 302 -1.43 2.65 -8.55
CA THR A 302 -2.00 2.72 -9.90
C THR A 302 -1.55 4.01 -10.59
N ILE A 303 -1.76 5.16 -9.94
CA ILE A 303 -1.36 6.49 -10.46
C ILE A 303 0.16 6.58 -10.63
N SER A 304 0.93 6.09 -9.66
CA SER A 304 2.40 6.12 -9.76
C SER A 304 2.99 5.14 -10.78
N GLN A 305 2.18 4.21 -11.31
CA GLN A 305 2.57 3.35 -12.45
C GLN A 305 2.33 4.02 -13.81
N GLU A 306 1.55 5.11 -13.87
CA GLU A 306 1.22 5.79 -15.15
C GLU A 306 2.42 6.50 -15.81
N ASP A 307 3.50 6.77 -15.07
CA ASP A 307 4.76 7.30 -15.65
C ASP A 307 5.62 6.20 -16.35
N SER A 308 5.13 4.96 -16.45
CA SER A 308 5.79 3.85 -17.18
C SER A 308 5.14 3.54 -18.55
N ARG A 309 4.20 4.38 -19.00
CA ARG A 309 3.51 4.24 -20.31
C ARG A 309 3.92 5.33 -21.30
N ILE A 310 5.21 5.64 -21.33
CA ILE A 310 5.87 6.15 -22.53
C ILE A 310 7.10 5.27 -22.70
N LEU A 311 7.21 4.70 -23.90
CA LEU A 311 8.23 3.80 -24.41
C LEU A 311 9.63 3.96 -23.79
#